data_AF-A0A966PXX0-F1
#
_entry.id   AF-A0A966PXX0-F1
#
_cell.length_a   1.000
_cell.length_b   1.000
_cell.length_c   1.000
_cell.angle_alpha   90.00
_cell.angle_beta   90.00
_cell.angle_gamma   90.00
#
_symmetry.space_group_name_H-M   'P 1'
#
loop_
_entity.id
_entity.type
_entity.pdbx_description
1 polymer ?
#
loop_
_entity_poly.entity_id
_entity_poly.type
_entity_poly.pdbx_seq_one_letter_code
_entity_poly.pdbx_strand_id
1 'polypeptide(L)' 'MDTMEFIEKNGLCAMDKVCVFCSTITDGWNAFCPSCREYKGMMRLPQAIDYYGTDIVGL' A
#
# COMPACT_ATOMS: atom_id res chain seq x y z
N MET A 1 13.96 -5.83 9.03
CA MET A 1 12.56 -6.29 8.99
C MET A 1 12.21 -6.35 7.53
N ASP A 2 11.93 -7.54 7.04
CA ASP A 2 11.56 -7.76 5.65
C ASP A 2 10.14 -7.21 5.37
N THR A 3 9.86 -6.87 4.11
CA THR A 3 8.56 -6.32 3.70
C THR A 3 7.42 -7.30 3.98
N MET A 4 7.62 -8.60 3.76
CA MET A 4 6.61 -9.62 4.04
C MET A 4 6.41 -9.83 5.53
N GLU A 5 7.48 -9.79 6.33
CA GLU A 5 7.38 -9.82 7.80
C GLU A 5 6.57 -8.64 8.35
N PHE A 6 6.77 -7.43 7.79
CA PHE A 6 5.98 -6.26 8.18
C PHE A 6 4.50 -6.44 7.82
N ILE A 7 4.21 -6.91 6.61
CA ILE A 7 2.84 -7.15 6.14
C ILE A 7 2.13 -8.15 7.05
N GLU A 8 2.76 -9.29 7.35
CA GLU A 8 2.19 -10.32 8.22
C GLU A 8 1.98 -9.81 9.65
N LYS A 9 2.99 -9.15 10.23
CA LYS A 9 2.92 -8.63 11.61
C LYS A 9 1.82 -7.59 11.80
N ASN A 10 1.50 -6.80 10.77
CA ASN A 10 0.46 -5.78 10.81
C ASN A 10 -0.90 -6.28 10.29
N GLY A 11 -1.03 -7.58 9.98
CA GLY A 11 -2.29 -8.15 9.49
C GLY A 11 -2.72 -7.62 8.12
N LEU A 12 -1.77 -7.16 7.30
CA LEU A 12 -2.01 -6.64 5.95
C LEU A 12 -1.96 -7.76 4.92
N CYS A 13 -2.53 -7.53 3.74
CA CYS A 13 -2.47 -8.49 2.64
C CYS A 13 -1.44 -8.06 1.58
N ALA A 14 -0.54 -8.96 1.20
CA ALA A 14 0.46 -8.69 0.15
C ALA A 14 -0.14 -8.45 -1.24
N MET A 15 -1.43 -8.79 -1.43
CA MET A 15 -2.17 -8.52 -2.66
C MET A 15 -2.84 -7.16 -2.66
N ASP A 16 -2.89 -6.46 -1.52
CA ASP A 16 -3.48 -5.13 -1.44
C ASP A 16 -2.65 -4.11 -2.23
N LYS A 17 -3.29 -2.98 -2.46
CA LYS A 17 -2.66 -1.79 -3.00
C LYS A 17 -2.70 -0.67 -1.98
N VAL A 18 -1.75 0.24 -2.11
CA VAL A 18 -1.71 1.48 -1.35
C VAL A 18 -1.60 2.65 -2.31
N CYS A 19 -2.32 3.72 -2.02
CA CYS A 19 -2.13 4.98 -2.69
C CYS A 19 -0.92 5.71 -2.09
N VAL A 20 0.14 5.88 -2.87
CA VAL A 20 1.39 6.52 -2.38
C VAL A 20 1.24 8.02 -2.07
N PHE A 21 0.11 8.63 -2.41
CA PHE A 21 -0.14 10.05 -2.12
C PHE A 21 -0.88 10.28 -0.79
N CYS A 22 -1.71 9.33 -0.37
CA CYS A 22 -2.57 9.51 0.80
C CYS A 22 -2.61 8.28 1.72
N SER A 23 -1.72 7.31 1.50
CA SER A 23 -1.56 6.09 2.30
C SER A 23 -2.81 5.21 2.41
N THR A 24 -3.83 5.46 1.59
CA THR A 24 -5.07 4.67 1.61
C THR A 24 -4.80 3.29 1.04
N ILE A 25 -4.98 2.27 1.87
CA ILE A 25 -4.90 0.85 1.48
C ILE A 25 -6.25 0.44 0.89
N THR A 26 -6.21 -0.27 -0.22
CA THR A 26 -7.38 -0.79 -0.93
C THR A 26 -7.13 -2.25 -1.31
N ASP A 27 -8.19 -2.93 -1.71
CA ASP A 27 -8.02 -4.24 -2.36
C ASP A 27 -7.10 -4.15 -3.59
N GLY A 28 -6.54 -5.29 -3.99
CA GLY A 28 -5.63 -5.40 -5.13
C GLY A 28 -6.23 -5.05 -6.50
N TRP A 29 -7.55 -4.94 -6.60
CA TRP A 29 -8.29 -4.72 -7.85
C TRP A 29 -8.45 -3.24 -8.15
N ASN A 30 -8.47 -2.38 -7.13
CA ASN A 30 -8.61 -0.95 -7.31
C ASN A 30 -7.46 -0.38 -8.14
N ALA A 31 -7.82 0.22 -9.28
CA ALA A 31 -6.92 1.00 -10.13
C ALA A 31 -6.97 2.50 -9.80
N PHE A 32 -7.81 2.88 -8.83
CA PHE A 32 -8.13 4.24 -8.46
C PHE A 32 -8.16 4.36 -6.94
N CYS A 33 -7.60 5.44 -6.40
CA CYS A 33 -7.73 5.76 -4.99
C CYS A 33 -9.03 6.54 -4.75
N PRO A 34 -10.00 6.00 -4.00
CA PRO A 34 -11.25 6.71 -3.71
C PRO A 34 -11.06 7.93 -2.79
N SER A 35 -9.99 7.96 -1.99
CA SER A 35 -9.74 9.02 -1.00
C SER A 35 -9.25 10.31 -1.66
N CYS A 36 -8.14 10.24 -2.41
CA CYS A 36 -7.56 11.41 -3.09
C CYS A 36 -8.03 11.58 -4.55
N ARG A 37 -8.81 10.63 -5.08
CA ARG A 37 -9.30 10.62 -6.46
C ARG A 37 -8.21 10.56 -7.53
N GLU A 38 -7.11 9.87 -7.23
CA GLU A 38 -5.97 9.69 -8.12
C GLU A 38 -5.84 8.24 -8.63
N TYR A 39 -5.46 8.08 -9.89
CA TYR A 39 -5.17 6.78 -10.51
C TYR A 39 -3.68 6.43 -10.44
N LYS A 40 -2.81 7.45 -10.56
CA LYS A 40 -1.35 7.25 -10.73
C LYS A 40 -0.64 6.78 -9.46
N GLY A 41 -1.25 7.03 -8.31
CA GLY A 41 -0.65 6.71 -7.01
C GLY A 41 -0.89 5.27 -6.55
N MET A 42 -1.70 4.47 -7.24
CA MET A 42 -2.06 3.13 -6.81
C MET A 42 -0.93 2.13 -7.11
N MET A 43 -0.28 1.62 -6.06
CA MET A 43 0.84 0.68 -6.16
C MET A 43 0.57 -0.56 -5.31
N ARG A 44 1.10 -1.73 -5.69
CA ARG A 44 1.02 -2.93 -4.84
C ARG A 44 1.72 -2.67 -3.51
N LEU A 45 1.10 -3.11 -2.42
CA LEU A 45 1.56 -2.82 -1.06
C LEU A 45 3.03 -3.25 -0.83
N PRO A 46 3.48 -4.48 -1.19
CA PRO A 46 4.89 -4.85 -1.03
C PRO A 46 5.84 -3.95 -1.81
N GLN A 47 5.52 -3.62 -3.07
CA GLN A 47 6.35 -2.75 -3.90
C GLN A 47 6.44 -1.33 -3.34
N ALA A 48 5.32 -0.82 -2.81
CA ALA A 48 5.30 0.50 -2.20
C ALA A 48 6.17 0.55 -0.94
N ILE A 49 6.13 -0.50 -0.10
CA ILE A 49 6.99 -0.60 1.08
C ILE A 49 8.46 -0.74 0.68
N ASP A 50 8.78 -1.57 -0.31
CA ASP A 50 10.15 -1.74 -0.80
C ASP A 50 10.75 -0.43 -1.33
N TYR A 51 9.92 0.39 -2.00
CA TYR A 51 10.38 1.62 -2.64
C TYR A 51 10.35 2.84 -1.72
N TYR A 52 9.27 3.03 -0.96
CA TYR A 52 9.03 4.22 -0.12
C TYR A 52 9.27 3.97 1.38
N GLY A 53 9.46 2.73 1.80
CA GLY A 53 9.52 2.35 3.20
C GLY A 53 8.15 2.08 3.82
N THR A 54 8.16 1.60 5.05
CA THR A 54 6.94 1.23 5.80
C THR A 54 6.06 2.42 6.18
N ASP A 55 6.60 3.64 6.18
CA ASP A 55 5.88 4.86 6.52
C ASP A 55 4.71 5.14 5.56
N ILE A 56 4.76 4.59 4.34
CA ILE A 56 3.70 4.75 3.34
C ILE A 56 2.37 4.11 3.78
N VAL A 57 2.41 3.19 4.73
CA VAL A 57 1.26 2.42 5.20
C VAL A 57 0.43 3.21 6.23
N GLY A 58 0.96 4.30 6.78
CA GLY A 58 0.21 5.24 7.64
C GLY A 58 -0.31 4.63 8.95
N LEU A 59 0.31 3.55 9.43
CA LEU A 59 -0.01 2.84 10.67
C LEU A 59 0.76 3.38 11.87
#